data_AF-A0A2S7K4I4-F1
#
_entry.id   AF-A0A2S7K4I4-F1
#
_cell.length_a   1.000
_cell.length_b   1.000
_cell.length_c   1.000
_cell.angle_alpha   90.00
_cell.angle_beta   90.00
_cell.angle_gamma   90.00
#
_symmetry.space_group_name_H-M   'P 1'
#
loop_
_entity.id
_entity.type
_entity.pdbx_description
1 polymer ?
#
loop_
_entity_poly.entity_id
_entity_poly.type
_entity_poly.pdbx_seq_one_letter_code
_entity_poly.pdbx_strand_id
1 'polypeptide(L)'
;MDIANLSLALNSAAAGKARQAPDSNAEQTKAEKEKALRKTAQEFEAVFISEMLSHAGFDKAVSQDAGFGGEAFSGMLVESYAEDLAEKGGFGLADQIYRQLKGQLK
;
A
#
# COMPACT_ATOMS: atom_id res chain seq x y z
N MET A 1 4.33 -42.08 12.72
CA MET A 1 4.73 -43.40 12.20
C MET A 1 4.25 -43.44 10.76
N ASP A 2 5.21 -43.42 9.84
CA ASP A 2 5.04 -43.54 8.39
C ASP A 2 4.16 -44.72 7.98
N ILE A 3 3.37 -44.57 6.91
CA ILE A 3 3.71 -45.14 5.58
C ILE A 3 2.63 -44.82 4.54
N ALA A 4 3.11 -44.50 3.33
CA ALA A 4 2.47 -44.67 2.02
C ALA A 4 1.45 -43.63 1.55
N ASN A 5 1.96 -42.58 0.89
CA ASN A 5 1.32 -42.04 -0.31
C ASN A 5 2.24 -42.29 -1.51
N LEU A 6 2.21 -43.52 -1.99
CA LEU A 6 2.88 -43.98 -3.19
C LEU A 6 1.93 -43.76 -4.38
N SER A 7 2.10 -42.66 -5.10
CA SER A 7 1.50 -42.44 -6.42
C SER A 7 2.58 -42.17 -7.45
N LEU A 8 3.34 -43.22 -7.76
CA LEU A 8 4.24 -43.25 -8.92
C LEU A 8 3.80 -44.38 -9.85
N ALA A 9 2.77 -44.12 -10.65
CA ALA A 9 2.52 -44.81 -11.91
C ALA A 9 1.50 -44.01 -12.72
N LEU A 10 1.71 -43.96 -14.03
CA LEU A 10 0.88 -43.32 -15.07
C LEU A 10 1.19 -41.85 -15.35
N ASN A 11 2.43 -41.58 -15.78
CA ASN A 11 2.62 -40.50 -16.75
C ASN A 11 3.60 -40.96 -17.84
N SER A 12 3.10 -41.79 -18.76
CA SER A 12 3.77 -42.06 -20.02
C SER A 12 2.75 -42.16 -21.15
N ALA A 13 3.14 -41.59 -22.30
CA ALA A 13 2.49 -41.61 -23.60
C ALA A 13 1.40 -40.54 -23.89
N ALA A 14 1.85 -39.30 -24.15
CA ALA A 14 1.48 -38.55 -25.35
C ALA A 14 2.38 -37.30 -25.47
N ALA A 15 3.36 -37.37 -26.38
CA ALA A 15 4.16 -36.21 -26.78
C ALA A 15 3.30 -35.22 -27.57
N GLY A 16 3.22 -33.97 -27.11
CA GLY A 16 2.58 -32.90 -27.89
C GLY A 16 2.23 -31.67 -27.07
N LYS A 17 3.15 -30.70 -27.04
CA LYS A 17 3.02 -29.36 -26.41
C LYS A 17 3.03 -29.35 -24.88
N ALA A 18 4.25 -29.35 -24.32
CA ALA A 18 4.49 -28.66 -23.06
C ALA A 18 4.06 -27.20 -23.21
N ARG A 19 2.87 -26.87 -22.72
CA ARG A 19 2.54 -25.51 -22.30
C ARG A 19 3.30 -25.28 -21.00
N GLN A 20 4.57 -24.92 -21.10
CA GLN A 20 5.26 -24.24 -20.00
C GLN A 20 4.45 -22.96 -19.73
N ALA A 21 3.78 -22.89 -18.58
CA ALA A 21 3.27 -21.63 -18.07
C ALA A 21 4.49 -20.78 -17.68
N PRO A 22 4.71 -19.61 -18.30
CA PRO A 22 5.82 -18.76 -17.89
C PRO A 22 5.48 -18.10 -16.53
N ASP A 23 6.46 -18.07 -15.63
CA ASP A 23 6.77 -16.96 -14.72
C ASP A 23 5.70 -16.36 -13.79
N SER A 24 4.70 -17.13 -13.36
CA SER A 24 3.70 -16.69 -12.34
C SER A 24 4.33 -16.03 -11.10
N ASN A 25 5.49 -16.51 -10.64
CA ASN A 25 6.17 -16.01 -9.46
C ASN A 25 6.86 -14.64 -9.68
N ALA A 26 7.39 -14.40 -10.89
CA ALA A 26 8.06 -13.13 -11.22
C ALA A 26 7.04 -12.00 -11.44
N GLU A 27 5.89 -12.32 -12.05
CA GLU A 27 4.78 -11.38 -12.23
C GLU A 27 4.12 -11.02 -10.89
N GLN A 28 3.94 -11.99 -10.00
CA GLN A 28 3.46 -11.77 -8.62
C GLN A 28 4.38 -10.83 -7.85
N THR A 29 5.69 -11.10 -7.88
CA THR A 29 6.69 -10.25 -7.20
C THR A 29 6.66 -8.81 -7.73
N LYS A 30 6.47 -8.61 -9.03
CA LYS A 30 6.37 -7.27 -9.62
C LYS A 30 5.09 -6.56 -9.18
N ALA A 31 3.95 -7.25 -9.19
CA ALA A 31 2.68 -6.68 -8.74
C ALA A 31 2.71 -6.27 -7.27
N GLU A 32 3.36 -7.07 -6.41
CA GLU A 32 3.57 -6.75 -5.00
C GLU A 32 4.44 -5.50 -4.81
N LYS A 33 5.54 -5.39 -5.56
CA LYS A 33 6.39 -4.18 -5.56
C LYS A 33 5.63 -2.94 -6.01
N GLU A 34 4.82 -3.04 -7.06
CA GLU A 34 4.01 -1.92 -7.52
C GLU A 34 2.94 -1.52 -6.50
N LYS A 35 2.31 -2.49 -5.82
CA LYS A 35 1.36 -2.23 -4.74
C LYS A 35 2.03 -1.55 -3.55
N ALA A 36 3.19 -2.04 -3.12
CA ALA A 36 3.97 -1.43 -2.05
C ALA A 36 4.34 0.01 -2.38
N LEU A 37 4.78 0.26 -3.62
CA LEU A 37 5.18 1.60 -4.05
C LEU A 37 4.00 2.59 -4.06
N ARG A 38 2.82 2.14 -4.49
CA ARG A 38 1.59 2.95 -4.42
C ARG A 38 1.23 3.27 -2.98
N LYS A 39 1.31 2.28 -2.08
CA LYS A 39 1.05 2.46 -0.65
C LYS A 39 1.97 3.50 -0.05
N THR A 40 3.29 3.40 -0.27
CA THR A 40 4.26 4.37 0.23
C THR A 40 4.02 5.78 -0.33
N ALA A 41 3.64 5.90 -1.60
CA ALA A 41 3.32 7.20 -2.18
C ALA A 41 2.08 7.84 -1.56
N GLN A 42 1.07 7.02 -1.23
CA GLN A 42 -0.14 7.46 -0.53
C GLN A 42 0.13 7.85 0.92
N GLU A 43 0.96 7.06 1.64
CA GLU A 43 1.41 7.38 3.00
C GLU A 43 2.18 8.73 3.01
N PHE A 44 3.00 8.98 2.00
CA PHE A 44 3.68 10.27 1.87
C PHE A 44 2.70 11.43 1.66
N GLU A 45 1.68 11.24 0.81
CA GLU A 45 0.64 12.26 0.62
C GLU A 45 -0.17 12.51 1.90
N ALA A 46 -0.45 11.45 2.69
CA ALA A 46 -1.10 11.61 3.99
C ALA A 46 -0.25 12.46 4.94
N VAL A 47 1.05 12.21 5.06
CA VAL A 47 1.95 13.06 5.86
C VAL A 47 1.92 14.52 5.38
N PHE A 48 1.98 14.74 4.06
CA PHE A 48 1.89 16.08 3.49
C PHE A 48 0.57 16.77 3.86
N ILE A 49 -0.56 16.07 3.74
CA ILE A 49 -1.88 16.62 4.10
C ILE A 49 -1.93 16.94 5.60
N SER A 50 -1.41 16.06 6.47
CA SER A 50 -1.36 16.26 7.92
C SER A 50 -0.61 17.55 8.28
N GLU A 51 0.54 17.80 7.66
CA GLU A 51 1.31 19.04 7.84
C GLU A 51 0.52 20.26 7.36
N MET A 52 -0.15 20.18 6.22
CA MET A 52 -0.99 21.28 5.71
C MET A 52 -2.17 21.59 6.64
N LEU A 53 -2.85 20.56 7.16
CA LEU A 53 -3.95 20.73 8.12
C LEU A 53 -3.45 21.36 9.42
N SER A 54 -2.32 20.90 9.94
CA SER A 54 -1.69 21.45 11.14
C SER A 54 -1.29 22.92 10.93
N HIS A 55 -0.67 23.25 9.79
CA HIS A 55 -0.32 24.63 9.46
C HIS A 55 -1.54 25.54 9.21
N ALA A 56 -2.66 24.98 8.73
CA ALA A 56 -3.93 25.69 8.63
C ALA A 56 -4.60 25.92 10.00
N GLY A 57 -4.05 25.36 11.09
CA GLY A 57 -4.59 25.47 12.44
C GLY A 57 -5.75 24.53 12.72
N PHE A 58 -5.90 23.45 11.93
CA PHE A 58 -6.97 22.47 12.12
C PHE A 58 -6.83 21.74 13.46
N ASP A 59 -5.60 21.41 13.86
CA ASP A 59 -5.26 20.83 15.16
C ASP A 59 -5.79 21.66 16.34
N LYS A 60 -5.68 22.99 16.24
CA LYS A 60 -6.19 23.94 17.24
C LYS A 60 -7.70 24.08 17.17
N ALA A 61 -8.27 24.09 15.97
CA ALA A 61 -9.71 24.19 15.78
C ALA A 61 -10.44 22.98 16.38
N VAL A 62 -9.89 21.77 16.23
CA VAL A 62 -10.50 20.55 16.80
C VAL A 62 -10.21 20.38 18.29
N SER A 63 -9.13 20.97 18.82
CA SER A 63 -8.81 20.89 20.25
C SER A 63 -9.53 21.95 21.10
N GLN A 64 -10.03 23.03 20.49
CA GLN A 64 -10.58 24.19 21.19
C GLN A 64 -11.70 23.85 22.18
N ASP A 65 -12.59 22.91 21.84
CA ASP A 65 -13.70 22.46 22.68
C ASP A 65 -13.48 21.07 23.30
N ALA A 66 -12.28 20.50 23.17
CA ALA A 66 -11.99 19.13 23.57
C ALA A 66 -11.70 18.96 25.08
N GLY A 67 -11.62 20.06 25.83
CA GLY A 67 -11.36 20.06 27.28
C GLY A 67 -9.92 19.70 27.65
N PHE A 68 -9.67 19.49 28.94
CA PHE A 68 -8.31 19.20 29.44
C PHE A 68 -7.75 17.90 28.83
N GLY A 69 -6.63 18.01 28.13
CA GLY A 69 -5.97 16.89 27.45
C GLY A 69 -6.41 16.63 26.01
N GLY A 70 -7.38 17.39 25.48
CA GLY A 70 -7.84 17.24 24.10
C GLY A 70 -6.77 17.52 23.04
N GLU A 71 -5.81 18.38 23.35
CA GLU A 71 -4.65 18.69 22.50
C GLU A 71 -3.74 17.47 22.26
N ALA A 72 -3.72 16.50 23.18
CA ALA A 72 -2.95 15.28 22.98
C ALA A 72 -3.60 14.35 21.91
N PHE A 73 -4.91 14.49 21.69
CA PHE A 73 -5.67 13.69 20.73
C PHE A 73 -5.92 14.41 19.40
N SER A 74 -5.80 15.73 19.35
CA SER A 74 -6.01 16.50 18.12
C SER A 74 -5.02 16.11 17.03
N GLY A 75 -3.75 15.87 17.37
CA GLY A 75 -2.75 15.39 16.41
C GLY A 75 -3.11 14.05 15.78
N MET A 76 -3.56 13.08 16.59
CA MET A 76 -4.02 11.78 16.09
C MET A 76 -5.26 11.91 15.19
N LEU A 77 -6.14 12.86 15.51
CA LEU A 77 -7.32 13.14 14.69
C LEU A 77 -6.90 13.75 13.34
N VAL A 78 -5.97 14.70 13.34
CA VAL A 78 -5.42 15.32 12.12
C VAL A 78 -4.79 14.26 11.21
N GLU A 79 -3.98 13.36 11.78
CA GLU A 79 -3.35 12.26 11.03
C GLU A 79 -4.39 11.34 10.39
N SER A 80 -5.41 10.91 11.16
CA SER A 80 -6.50 10.08 10.64
C SER A 80 -7.26 10.76 9.50
N TYR A 81 -7.57 12.06 9.61
CA TYR A 81 -8.20 12.80 8.51
C TYR A 81 -7.29 12.87 7.29
N ALA A 82 -5.98 13.03 7.49
CA ALA A 82 -5.03 13.11 6.39
C ALA A 82 -4.91 11.79 5.63
N GLU A 83 -4.90 10.65 6.33
CA GLU A 83 -4.95 9.31 5.73
C GLU A 83 -6.23 9.11 4.92
N ASP A 84 -7.39 9.44 5.50
CA ASP A 84 -8.71 9.33 4.86
C ASP A 84 -8.80 10.19 3.59
N LEU A 85 -8.21 11.39 3.62
CA LEU A 85 -8.14 12.29 2.46
C LEU A 85 -7.22 11.73 1.38
N ALA A 86 -6.04 11.23 1.74
CA ALA A 86 -5.11 10.60 0.79
C ALA A 86 -5.74 9.36 0.12
N GLU A 87 -6.45 8.51 0.89
CA GLU A 87 -7.17 7.34 0.37
C GLU A 87 -8.25 7.70 -0.65
N LYS A 88 -8.95 8.81 -0.43
CA LYS A 88 -10.04 9.29 -1.29
C LYS A 88 -9.54 10.10 -2.51
N GLY A 89 -8.23 10.18 -2.70
CA GLY A 89 -7.58 10.81 -3.86
C GLY A 89 -6.78 12.07 -3.54
N GLY A 90 -6.91 12.62 -2.33
CA GLY A 90 -6.08 13.70 -1.80
C GLY A 90 -5.94 14.89 -2.74
N PHE A 91 -4.69 15.30 -2.94
CA PHE A 91 -4.28 16.33 -3.91
C PHE A 91 -3.76 15.73 -5.23
N GLY A 92 -3.71 14.39 -5.33
CA GLY A 92 -3.13 13.67 -6.46
C GLY A 92 -1.59 13.57 -6.43
N LEU A 93 -0.96 13.88 -5.29
CA LEU A 93 0.50 13.83 -5.13
C LEU A 93 1.02 12.39 -5.08
N ALA A 94 0.30 11.47 -4.43
CA ALA A 94 0.68 10.05 -4.38
C ALA A 94 0.90 9.48 -5.78
N ASP A 95 0.06 9.91 -6.70
CA ASP A 95 0.04 9.47 -8.09
C ASP A 95 1.29 9.98 -8.85
N GLN A 96 1.69 11.24 -8.60
CA GLN A 96 2.91 11.84 -9.14
C GLN A 96 4.16 11.18 -8.56
N ILE A 97 4.19 10.96 -7.25
CA ILE A 97 5.30 10.33 -6.53
C ILE A 97 5.48 8.88 -6.98
N TYR A 98 4.39 8.12 -7.10
CA TYR A 98 4.43 6.76 -7.62
C TYR A 98 5.08 6.70 -9.00
N ARG A 99 4.68 7.60 -9.93
CA ARG A 99 5.26 7.67 -11.27
C ARG A 99 6.75 7.97 -11.23
N GLN A 100 7.17 8.89 -10.36
CA GLN A 100 8.57 9.26 -10.21
C GLN A 100 9.42 8.10 -9.64
N LEU A 101 8.97 7.50 -8.54
CA LEU A 101 9.69 6.40 -7.90
C LEU A 101 9.74 5.15 -8.81
N LYS A 102 8.64 4.85 -9.53
CA LYS A 102 8.61 3.76 -10.50
C LYS A 102 9.61 3.98 -11.64
N GLY A 103 9.83 5.23 -12.05
CA GLY A 103 10.82 5.59 -13.06
C GLY A 103 12.27 5.41 -12.60
N GLN A 104 12.54 5.52 -11.29
CA GLN A 104 13.87 5.37 -10.69
C GLN A 104 14.25 3.91 -10.38
N LEU A 105 13.28 3.01 -10.25
CA LEU A 105 13.48 1.57 -10.00
C LEU A 105 13.92 0.76 -11.24
N LYS A 106 14.54 1.41 -12.24
CA LYS A 106 15.04 0.77 -13.46
C LYS A 106 16.40 0.10 -13.27
#